data_AF-A0A9X2HXT4-F1
#
_entry.id   AF-A0A9X2HXT4-F1
#
_cell.length_a   1.000
_cell.length_b   1.000
_cell.length_c   1.000
_cell.angle_alpha   90.00
_cell.angle_beta   90.00
_cell.angle_gamma   90.00
#
_symmetry.space_group_name_H-M   'P 1'
#
loop_
_entity.id
_entity.type
_entity.pdbx_description
1 polymer ?
#
loop_
_entity_poly.entity_id
_entity_poly.type
_entity_poly.pdbx_seq_one_letter_code
_entity_poly.pdbx_strand_id
1 'polypeptide(L)'
;MKITLVKKILPDGRPCRKCVDVQEKLERSGHIDRIDEVLEAHESDPQSPGMLLAKEHEVNRAPFFIVEQAGEPPQIYTVYMKFLLEVLEP
;
A
#
# COMPACT_ATOMS: atom_id res chain seq x y z
N MET A 1 -14.06 -5.28 -5.87
CA MET A 1 -13.24 -4.28 -5.17
C MET A 1 -11.91 -4.94 -4.94
N LYS A 2 -10.82 -4.32 -5.40
CA LYS A 2 -9.47 -4.84 -5.24
C LYS A 2 -8.66 -3.86 -4.39
N ILE A 3 -7.97 -4.35 -3.37
CA ILE A 3 -7.12 -3.57 -2.48
C ILE A 3 -5.67 -4.00 -2.67
N THR A 4 -4.85 -3.06 -3.14
CA THR A 4 -3.41 -3.26 -3.31
C THR A 4 -2.66 -2.45 -2.24
N LEU A 5 -1.84 -3.12 -1.43
CA LEU A 5 -0.92 -2.49 -0.48
C LEU A 5 0.46 -2.37 -1.11
N VAL A 6 0.96 -1.14 -1.25
CA VAL A 6 2.33 -0.90 -1.70
C VAL A 6 3.24 -0.59 -0.50
N LYS A 7 4.26 -1.42 -0.31
CA LYS A 7 5.32 -1.24 0.69
C LYS A 7 6.59 -0.77 0.00
N LYS A 8 7.47 -0.08 0.72
CA LYS A 8 8.76 0.38 0.20
C LYS A 8 9.90 -0.42 0.82
N ILE A 9 10.85 -0.84 -0.02
CA ILE A 9 12.13 -1.42 0.36
C ILE A 9 13.19 -0.34 0.13
N LEU A 10 13.91 0.00 1.20
CA LEU A 10 14.95 1.02 1.19
C LEU A 10 16.19 0.52 0.43
N PRO A 11 17.14 1.41 0.04
CA PRO A 11 18.32 1.00 -0.71
C PRO A 11 19.23 0.02 0.04
N ASP A 12 19.12 -0.02 1.37
CA ASP A 12 19.82 -0.98 2.23
C ASP A 12 19.13 -2.36 2.32
N GLY A 13 18.06 -2.56 1.54
CA GLY A 13 17.30 -3.80 1.47
C GLY A 13 16.28 -3.98 2.60
N ARG A 14 16.18 -3.05 3.54
CA ARG A 14 15.22 -3.16 4.65
C ARG A 14 13.85 -2.59 4.24
N PRO A 15 12.75 -3.20 4.71
CA PRO A 15 11.44 -2.60 4.55
C PRO A 15 11.35 -1.28 5.32
N CYS A 16 10.61 -0.33 4.78
CA CYS A 16 10.39 0.95 5.43
C CYS A 16 9.74 0.74 6.80
N ARG A 17 10.20 1.45 7.85
CA ARG A 17 9.71 1.25 9.22
C ARG A 17 8.18 1.36 9.32
N LYS A 18 7.59 2.35 8.65
CA LYS A 18 6.12 2.54 8.60
C LYS A 18 5.40 1.40 7.88
N CYS A 19 6.05 0.76 6.91
CA CYS A 19 5.49 -0.35 6.15
C CYS A 19 5.34 -1.57 7.07
N VAL A 20 6.36 -1.82 7.90
CA VAL A 20 6.34 -2.86 8.95
C VAL A 20 5.22 -2.55 9.96
N ASP A 21 5.19 -1.33 10.51
CA ASP A 21 4.19 -0.93 11.50
C ASP A 21 2.74 -1.10 10.99
N VAL A 22 2.48 -0.76 9.72
CA VAL A 22 1.15 -0.88 9.10
C VAL A 22 0.81 -2.34 8.81
N GLN A 23 1.77 -3.12 8.31
CA GLN A 23 1.57 -4.55 8.06
C GLN A 23 1.23 -5.29 9.36
N GLU A 24 1.98 -5.06 10.44
CA GLU A 24 1.70 -5.68 11.75
C GLU A 24 0.31 -5.29 12.28
N LYS A 25 -0.15 -4.06 12.05
CA LYS A 25 -1.49 -3.63 12.44
C LYS A 25 -2.58 -4.35 11.65
N LEU A 26 -2.39 -4.53 10.34
CA LEU A 26 -3.30 -5.28 9.48
C LEU A 26 -3.38 -6.75 9.91
N GLU A 27 -2.24 -7.37 10.19
CA GLU A 27 -2.17 -8.76 10.67
C GLU A 27 -2.84 -8.93 12.03
N ARG A 28 -2.53 -8.07 13.01
CA ARG A 28 -3.11 -8.14 14.36
C ARG A 28 -4.61 -7.88 14.41
N SER A 29 -5.12 -7.09 13.47
CA SER A 29 -6.56 -6.81 13.36
C SER A 29 -7.32 -7.81 12.49
N GLY A 30 -6.63 -8.77 11.85
CA GLY A 30 -7.24 -9.71 10.91
C GLY A 30 -7.64 -9.08 9.56
N HIS A 31 -7.28 -7.82 9.32
CA HIS A 31 -7.59 -7.12 8.07
C HIS A 31 -6.63 -7.45 6.94
N ILE A 32 -5.51 -8.13 7.22
CA ILE A 32 -4.56 -8.54 6.18
C ILE A 32 -5.22 -9.42 5.11
N ASP A 33 -6.20 -10.24 5.50
CA ASP A 33 -6.95 -11.12 4.60
C ASP A 33 -7.85 -10.37 3.60
N ARG A 34 -8.08 -9.07 3.83
CA ARG A 34 -8.81 -8.19 2.90
C ARG A 34 -7.92 -7.50 1.88
N ILE A 35 -6.61 -7.64 2.00
CA ILE A 35 -5.66 -7.10 1.03
C ILE A 35 -5.46 -8.13 -0.07
N ASP A 36 -5.91 -7.80 -1.29
CA ASP A 36 -5.84 -8.72 -2.43
C ASP A 36 -4.42 -8.87 -2.96
N GLU A 37 -3.62 -7.81 -2.87
CA GLU A 37 -2.27 -7.79 -3.43
C GLU A 37 -1.32 -6.94 -2.58
N VAL A 38 -0.10 -7.44 -2.36
CA VAL A 38 0.97 -6.69 -1.68
C VAL A 38 2.13 -6.56 -2.64
N LEU A 39 2.48 -5.31 -2.99
CA LEU A 39 3.57 -5.01 -3.91
C LEU A 39 4.69 -4.25 -3.22
N GLU A 40 5.90 -4.44 -3.70
CA GLU A 40 7.10 -3.83 -3.15
C GLU A 40 7.68 -2.80 -4.12
N ALA A 41 7.88 -1.60 -3.61
CA ALA A 41 8.56 -0.49 -4.26
C ALA A 41 10.01 -0.48 -3.78
N HIS A 42 10.92 -1.04 -4.58
CA HIS A 42 12.35 -1.09 -4.29
C HIS A 42 12.99 0.22 -4.72
N GLU A 43 13.51 1.03 -3.79
CA GLU A 43 14.10 2.34 -4.13
C GLU A 43 15.34 2.22 -5.03
N SER A 44 16.04 1.09 -4.96
CA SER A 44 17.18 0.79 -5.83
C SER A 44 16.77 0.29 -7.22
N ASP A 45 15.49 -0.04 -7.43
CA ASP A 45 14.96 -0.55 -8.69
C ASP A 45 13.68 0.22 -9.10
N PRO A 46 13.84 1.27 -9.94
CA PRO A 46 12.72 2.06 -10.46
C PRO A 46 11.70 1.26 -11.29
N GLN A 47 12.04 0.04 -11.73
CA GLN A 47 11.14 -0.84 -12.49
C GLN A 47 10.39 -1.83 -11.60
N SER A 48 10.66 -1.83 -10.29
CA SER A 48 9.90 -2.66 -9.36
C SER A 48 8.39 -2.31 -9.40
N PRO A 49 7.49 -3.31 -9.26
CA PRO A 49 6.05 -3.09 -9.42
C PRO A 49 5.50 -1.95 -8.54
N GLY A 50 5.94 -1.86 -7.28
CA GLY A 50 5.53 -0.80 -6.39
C GLY A 50 6.06 0.58 -6.79
N MET A 51 7.25 0.67 -7.41
CA MET A 51 7.79 1.95 -7.91
C MET A 51 7.05 2.42 -9.15
N LEU A 52 6.65 1.51 -10.03
CA LEU A 52 5.83 1.84 -11.20
C LEU A 52 4.47 2.39 -10.78
N LEU A 53 3.78 1.73 -9.84
CA LEU A 53 2.50 2.22 -9.31
C LEU A 53 2.64 3.54 -8.55
N ALA A 54 3.71 3.70 -7.76
CA ALA A 54 3.99 4.96 -7.09
C ALA A 54 4.17 6.11 -8.10
N LYS A 55 4.83 5.85 -9.23
CA LYS A 55 4.99 6.83 -10.31
C LYS A 55 3.68 7.11 -11.05
N GLU A 56 2.91 6.07 -11.35
CA GLU A 56 1.63 6.17 -12.06
C GLU A 56 0.61 7.02 -11.28
N HIS A 57 0.55 6.84 -9.96
CA HIS A 57 -0.36 7.57 -9.07
C HIS A 57 0.28 8.80 -8.42
N GLU A 58 1.49 9.20 -8.84
CA GLU A 58 2.25 10.34 -8.32
C GLU A 58 2.45 10.33 -6.77
N VAL A 59 2.56 9.13 -6.20
CA VAL A 59 2.72 8.91 -4.76
C VAL A 59 4.20 8.78 -4.39
N ASN A 60 4.69 9.70 -3.57
CA ASN A 60 6.08 9.67 -3.08
C ASN A 60 6.25 9.02 -1.69
N ARG A 61 5.15 8.66 -1.02
CA ARG A 61 5.14 8.17 0.37
C ARG A 61 4.73 6.71 0.43
N ALA A 62 5.36 5.94 1.32
CA ALA A 62 5.00 4.56 1.61
C ALA A 62 4.84 4.33 3.13
N PRO A 63 4.02 3.37 3.55
CA PRO A 63 3.12 2.55 2.71
C PRO A 63 1.93 3.37 2.18
N PHE A 64 1.32 2.90 1.10
CA PHE A 64 0.05 3.43 0.60
C PHE A 64 -0.82 2.30 0.05
N PHE A 65 -2.11 2.58 -0.10
CA PHE A 65 -3.11 1.64 -0.58
C PHE A 65 -3.78 2.17 -1.84
N ILE A 66 -4.05 1.27 -2.77
CA ILE A 66 -4.83 1.52 -3.99
C ILE A 66 -6.11 0.70 -3.85
N VAL A 67 -7.26 1.36 -3.95
CA VAL A 67 -8.56 0.71 -3.90
C VAL A 67 -9.23 0.89 -5.25
N GLU A 68 -9.44 -0.22 -5.94
CA GLU A 68 -10.05 -0.27 -7.26
C GLU A 68 -11.48 -0.80 -7.16
N GLN A 69 -12.44 -0.02 -7.67
CA GLN A 69 -13.86 -0.35 -7.73
C GLN A 69 -14.34 -0.31 -9.17
N ALA A 70 -15.29 -1.19 -9.51
CA ALA A 70 -15.77 -1.31 -10.87
C ALA A 70 -16.54 -0.03 -11.28
N GLY A 71 -16.06 0.64 -12.32
CA GLY A 71 -16.68 1.86 -12.84
C GLY A 71 -16.26 3.15 -12.13
N GLU A 72 -15.31 3.08 -11.18
CA GLU A 72 -14.79 4.23 -10.45
C GLU A 72 -13.28 4.38 -10.65
N PRO A 73 -12.73 5.61 -10.61
CA PRO A 73 -11.29 5.80 -10.62
C PRO A 73 -10.64 5.20 -9.37
N PRO A 74 -9.39 4.69 -9.48
CA PRO A 74 -8.68 4.13 -8.33
C PRO A 74 -8.50 5.18 -7.23
N GLN A 75 -8.80 4.78 -5.99
CA GLN A 75 -8.68 5.64 -4.81
C GLN A 75 -7.38 5.35 -4.08
N ILE A 76 -6.60 6.40 -3.80
CA ILE A 76 -5.28 6.28 -3.19
C ILE A 76 -5.32 6.75 -1.74
N TYR A 77 -4.90 5.86 -0.83
CA TYR A 77 -4.81 6.16 0.59
C TYR A 77 -3.36 6.11 1.06
N THR A 78 -2.82 7.27 1.42
CA THR A 78 -1.47 7.39 2.02
C THR A 78 -1.48 7.44 3.55
N VAL A 79 -2.68 7.45 4.15
CA VAL A 79 -2.91 7.49 5.59
C VAL A 79 -3.68 6.26 6.01
N TYR A 80 -3.03 5.37 6.78
CA TYR A 80 -3.62 4.12 7.25
C TYR A 80 -4.95 4.31 7.97
N MET A 81 -5.08 5.31 8.86
CA MET A 81 -6.32 5.52 9.62
C MET A 81 -7.50 5.89 8.70
N LYS A 82 -7.24 6.68 7.64
CA LYS A 82 -8.26 7.04 6.66
C LYS A 82 -8.70 5.81 5.86
N PHE A 83 -7.73 5.01 5.41
CA PHE A 83 -7.99 3.73 4.74
C PHE A 83 -8.80 2.78 5.63
N LEU A 84 -8.41 2.62 6.89
CA LEU A 84 -9.11 1.78 7.85
C LEU A 84 -10.58 2.19 7.96
N LEU A 85 -10.86 3.46 8.27
CA LEU A 85 -12.22 3.95 8.53
C LEU A 85 -13.10 4.05 7.27
N GLU A 86 -12.53 4.28 6.09
CA GLU A 86 -13.34 4.45 4.87
C GLU A 86 -13.50 3.14 4.08
N VAL A 87 -12.65 2.14 4.32
CA VAL A 87 -12.54 0.96 3.45
C VAL A 87 -12.69 -0.34 4.24
N LEU A 88 -12.00 -0.47 5.37
CA LEU A 88 -11.99 -1.70 6.16
C LEU A 88 -13.09 -1.71 7.24
N GLU A 89 -13.35 -0.59 7.88
CA GLU A 89 -14.36 -0.40 8.93
C GLU A 89 -15.27 0.80 8.61
N PRO A 90 -16.00 0.77 7.48
CA PRO A 90 -16.88 1.86 7.04
C PRO A 90 -18.12 2.08 7.92
#